data_AF-A0A5R9AMW4-F1
#
_entry.id   AF-A0A5R9AMW4-F1
#
_cell.length_a   1.000
_cell.length_b   1.000
_cell.length_c   1.000
_cell.angle_alpha   90.00
_cell.angle_beta   90.00
_cell.angle_gamma   90.00
#
_symmetry.space_group_name_H-M   'P 1'
#
loop_
_entity.id
_entity.type
_entity.pdbx_description
1 polymer ?
#
loop_
_entity_poly.entity_id
_entity_poly.type
_entity_poly.pdbx_seq_one_letter_code
_entity_poly.pdbx_strand_id
1 'polypeptide(L)'
;MSLSVKRLFRSRKPIANAMVLSSFNLKFPKSTHILWQQTGVFKWHVNFKHKKKKCTALFNSEGTWLETITFISWDKIPEQIQRTMEEKYTRNGLQQIYHVQTPNRSIYEINLNTSLYSLKLLYDHSGKIVGKLFL
;
A
#
# COMPACT_ATOMS: atom_id res chain seq x y z
N MET A 1 41.19 28.59 -5.59
CA MET A 1 39.77 28.41 -5.93
C MET A 1 39.32 27.05 -5.42
N SER A 2 38.53 26.99 -4.34
CA SER A 2 38.06 25.72 -3.75
C SER A 2 36.76 25.30 -4.42
N LEU A 3 36.80 24.24 -5.22
CA LEU A 3 35.60 23.60 -5.76
C LEU A 3 34.97 22.76 -4.63
N SER A 4 33.87 23.25 -4.08
CA SER A 4 33.08 22.55 -3.07
C SER A 4 32.52 21.25 -3.65
N VAL A 5 33.06 20.11 -3.20
CA VAL A 5 32.63 18.74 -3.55
C VAL A 5 31.17 18.46 -3.16
N LYS A 6 30.54 19.35 -2.38
CA LYS A 6 29.14 19.23 -1.91
C LYS A 6 28.10 19.21 -3.05
N ARG A 7 28.47 19.48 -4.30
CA ARG A 7 27.55 19.46 -5.46
C ARG A 7 27.51 18.12 -6.21
N LEU A 8 28.40 17.17 -5.91
CA LEU A 8 28.55 15.92 -6.67
C LEU A 8 27.58 14.79 -6.28
N PHE A 9 26.84 14.92 -5.18
CA PHE A 9 25.90 13.89 -4.72
C PHE A 9 24.51 14.45 -4.44
N ARG A 10 23.90 15.15 -5.41
CA ARG A 10 22.44 15.17 -5.47
C ARG A 10 21.99 13.88 -6.13
N SER A 11 21.73 12.85 -5.31
CA SER A 11 20.96 11.67 -5.73
C SER A 11 19.69 12.18 -6.45
N ARG A 12 19.64 12.00 -7.78
CA ARG A 12 18.40 12.22 -8.51
C ARG A 12 17.44 11.14 -8.01
N LYS A 13 16.33 11.53 -7.38
CA LYS A 13 15.27 10.57 -7.02
C LYS A 13 14.96 9.73 -8.27
N PRO A 14 14.94 8.39 -8.17
CA PRO A 14 14.72 7.55 -9.33
C PRO A 14 13.34 7.88 -9.91
N ILE A 15 13.32 8.27 -11.17
CA ILE A 15 12.08 8.53 -11.92
C ILE A 15 11.75 7.21 -12.62
N ALA A 16 10.53 6.71 -12.44
CA ALA A 16 10.07 5.52 -13.15
C ALA A 16 10.10 5.73 -14.67
N ASN A 17 10.21 4.64 -15.43
CA ASN A 17 10.22 4.74 -16.89
C ASN A 17 8.86 5.24 -17.45
N ALA A 18 8.85 5.65 -18.72
CA ALA A 18 7.68 6.27 -19.35
C ALA A 18 6.43 5.37 -19.35
N MET A 19 6.59 4.07 -19.56
CA MET A 19 5.49 3.10 -19.55
C MET A 19 4.82 3.06 -18.17
N VAL A 20 5.62 2.96 -17.11
CA VAL A 20 5.15 2.94 -15.73
C VAL A 20 4.46 4.25 -15.36
N LEU A 21 5.03 5.40 -15.75
CA LEU A 21 4.43 6.71 -15.50
C LEU A 21 3.07 6.86 -16.20
N SER A 22 2.96 6.39 -17.45
CA SER A 22 1.71 6.42 -18.21
C SER A 22 0.62 5.57 -17.52
N SER A 23 0.94 4.30 -17.22
CA SER A 23 0.01 3.40 -16.52
C SER A 23 -0.42 3.93 -15.16
N PHE A 24 0.51 4.51 -14.39
CA PHE A 24 0.20 5.12 -13.11
C PHE A 24 -0.78 6.30 -13.25
N ASN A 25 -0.53 7.22 -14.19
CA ASN A 25 -1.37 8.40 -14.39
C ASN A 25 -2.77 8.03 -14.89
N LEU A 26 -2.88 7.01 -15.74
CA LEU A 26 -4.16 6.46 -16.19
C LEU A 26 -4.96 5.84 -15.04
N LYS A 27 -4.30 5.03 -14.20
CA LYS A 27 -4.96 4.32 -13.09
C LYS A 27 -5.30 5.25 -11.91
N PHE A 28 -4.45 6.23 -11.62
CA PHE A 28 -4.54 7.11 -10.47
C PHE A 28 -4.51 8.59 -10.86
N PRO A 29 -5.49 9.08 -11.64
CA PRO A 29 -5.50 10.46 -12.09
C PRO A 29 -5.56 11.42 -10.90
N LYS A 30 -4.92 12.59 -11.05
CA LYS A 30 -4.88 13.67 -10.04
C LYS A 30 -4.25 13.27 -8.70
N SER A 31 -3.39 12.24 -8.69
CA SER A 31 -2.63 11.87 -7.51
C SER A 31 -1.57 12.92 -7.16
N THR A 32 -1.25 13.02 -5.87
CA THR A 32 -0.29 13.99 -5.35
C THR A 32 0.74 13.31 -4.45
N HIS A 33 1.79 14.02 -4.04
CA HIS A 33 2.82 13.49 -3.14
C HIS A 33 3.47 12.20 -3.66
N ILE A 34 3.73 12.15 -4.97
CA ILE A 34 4.21 10.97 -5.68
C ILE A 34 5.71 10.78 -5.40
N LEU A 35 6.07 9.63 -4.85
CA LEU A 35 7.44 9.25 -4.52
C LEU A 35 7.73 7.86 -5.08
N TRP A 36 8.50 7.82 -6.16
CA TRP A 36 8.95 6.60 -6.81
C TRP A 36 10.18 6.01 -6.13
N GLN A 37 10.21 4.70 -6.04
CA GLN A 37 11.33 3.88 -5.58
C GLN A 37 11.42 2.66 -6.50
N GLN A 38 12.61 2.36 -6.98
CA GLN A 38 12.84 1.13 -7.71
C GLN A 38 13.05 -0.01 -6.70
N THR A 39 12.27 -1.08 -6.81
CA THR A 39 12.34 -2.24 -5.93
C THR A 39 12.84 -3.43 -6.75
N GLY A 40 14.15 -3.65 -6.72
CA GLY A 40 14.81 -4.63 -7.62
C GLY A 40 14.87 -4.15 -9.07
N VAL A 41 15.43 -4.96 -9.97
CA VAL A 41 15.78 -4.52 -11.33
C VAL A 41 14.53 -4.16 -12.17
N PHE A 42 13.41 -4.85 -11.96
CA PHE A 42 12.24 -4.79 -12.86
C PHE A 42 10.93 -4.36 -12.19
N LYS A 43 10.95 -3.78 -10.99
CA LYS A 43 9.73 -3.32 -10.32
C LYS A 43 9.87 -1.90 -9.79
N TRP A 44 8.78 -1.18 -9.87
CA TRP A 44 8.64 0.20 -9.43
C TRP A 44 7.56 0.28 -8.37
N HIS A 45 7.96 0.69 -7.19
CA HIS A 45 7.06 0.99 -6.09
C HIS A 45 6.82 2.51 -6.04
N VAL A 46 5.57 2.92 -5.83
CA VAL A 46 5.22 4.33 -5.70
C VAL A 46 4.41 4.54 -4.45
N ASN A 47 4.82 5.51 -3.64
CA ASN A 47 4.04 6.04 -2.54
C ASN A 47 3.36 7.33 -3.01
N PHE A 48 2.07 7.50 -2.75
CA PHE A 48 1.31 8.67 -3.22
C PHE A 48 0.06 8.91 -2.38
N LYS A 49 -0.58 10.06 -2.60
CA LYS A 49 -1.94 10.34 -2.13
C LYS A 49 -2.91 10.36 -3.29
N HIS A 50 -3.98 9.57 -3.19
CA HIS A 50 -5.08 9.54 -4.15
C HIS A 50 -6.41 9.69 -3.42
N LYS A 51 -7.26 10.62 -3.88
CA LYS A 51 -8.55 10.93 -3.22
C LYS A 51 -8.41 11.12 -1.69
N LYS A 52 -7.37 11.86 -1.28
CA LYS A 52 -6.98 12.12 0.13
C LYS A 52 -6.52 10.90 0.95
N LYS A 53 -6.46 9.70 0.38
CA LYS A 53 -5.96 8.48 1.04
C LYS A 53 -4.48 8.28 0.72
N LYS A 54 -3.72 7.73 1.68
CA LYS A 54 -2.35 7.26 1.43
C LYS A 54 -2.41 5.93 0.70
N CYS A 55 -1.68 5.83 -0.39
CA CYS A 55 -1.63 4.64 -1.22
C CYS A 55 -0.18 4.28 -1.52
N THR A 56 0.06 2.98 -1.70
CA THR A 56 1.20 2.50 -2.46
C THR A 56 0.72 1.69 -3.65
N ALA A 57 1.53 1.65 -4.69
CA ALA A 57 1.29 0.77 -5.82
C ALA A 57 2.60 0.18 -6.33
N LEU A 58 2.49 -1.00 -6.91
CA LEU A 58 3.60 -1.73 -7.51
C LEU A 58 3.31 -1.93 -9.01
N PHE A 59 4.30 -1.62 -9.83
CA PHE A 59 4.27 -1.83 -11.27
C PHE A 59 5.52 -2.61 -11.71
N ASN A 60 5.41 -3.42 -12.76
CA ASN A 60 6.59 -4.00 -13.42
C ASN A 60 7.22 -2.98 -14.40
N SER A 61 8.35 -3.31 -15.01
CA SER A 61 9.05 -2.43 -15.97
C SER A 61 8.27 -2.13 -17.25
N GLU A 62 7.25 -2.91 -17.59
CA GLU A 62 6.39 -2.73 -18.76
C GLU A 62 5.19 -1.81 -18.45
N GLY A 63 5.06 -1.35 -17.20
CA GLY A 63 3.92 -0.56 -16.76
C GLY A 63 2.70 -1.39 -16.37
N THR A 64 2.82 -2.71 -16.26
CA THR A 64 1.76 -3.57 -15.75
C THR A 64 1.58 -3.34 -14.26
N TRP A 65 0.35 -3.01 -13.87
CA TRP A 65 -0.04 -2.86 -12.47
C TRP A 65 -0.09 -4.22 -11.77
N LEU A 66 0.62 -4.35 -10.66
CA LEU A 66 0.73 -5.59 -9.88
C LEU A 66 -0.07 -5.52 -8.58
N GLU A 67 -0.03 -4.38 -7.88
CA GLU A 67 -0.66 -4.23 -6.58
C GLU A 67 -0.98 -2.76 -6.27
N THR A 68 -2.06 -2.53 -5.53
CA THR A 68 -2.30 -1.27 -4.81
C THR A 68 -2.59 -1.62 -3.35
N ILE A 69 -1.93 -0.93 -2.42
CA ILE A 69 -2.24 -0.96 -1.00
C ILE A 69 -2.78 0.41 -0.63
N THR A 70 -4.04 0.48 -0.22
CA THR A 70 -4.67 1.73 0.24
C THR A 70 -4.84 1.68 1.74
N PHE A 71 -4.27 2.65 2.46
CA PHE A 71 -4.58 2.83 3.87
C PHE A 71 -6.04 3.26 4.02
N ILE A 72 -6.77 2.58 4.89
CA ILE A 72 -8.18 2.84 5.17
C ILE A 72 -8.39 2.94 6.67
N SER A 73 -9.28 3.83 7.11
CA SER A 73 -9.67 3.93 8.51
C SER A 73 -10.75 2.89 8.83
N TRP A 74 -10.86 2.54 10.12
CA TRP A 74 -11.83 1.55 10.60
C TRP A 74 -13.26 1.88 10.16
N ASP A 75 -13.68 3.14 10.25
CA ASP A 75 -15.03 3.60 9.87
C ASP A 75 -15.32 3.50 8.36
N LYS A 76 -14.33 3.19 7.54
CA LYS A 76 -14.45 3.11 6.08
C LYS A 76 -14.38 1.69 5.52
N ILE A 77 -14.16 0.67 6.34
CA ILE A 77 -14.21 -0.73 5.89
C ILE A 77 -15.66 -1.24 5.92
N PRO A 78 -16.00 -2.25 5.10
CA PRO A 78 -17.31 -2.91 5.12
C PRO A 78 -17.75 -3.31 6.53
N GLU A 79 -19.03 -3.06 6.85
CA GLU A 79 -19.59 -3.31 8.18
C GLU A 79 -19.49 -4.79 8.58
N GLN A 80 -19.63 -5.71 7.62
CA GLN A 80 -19.49 -7.15 7.87
C GLN A 80 -18.09 -7.49 8.38
N ILE A 81 -17.05 -6.86 7.86
CA ILE A 81 -15.67 -7.04 8.35
C ILE A 81 -15.54 -6.50 9.77
N GLN A 82 -16.16 -5.36 10.06
CA GLN A 82 -16.15 -4.79 11.42
C GLN A 82 -16.75 -5.78 12.42
N ARG A 83 -17.96 -6.28 12.12
CA ARG A 83 -18.67 -7.27 12.94
C ARG A 83 -17.85 -8.54 13.13
N THR A 84 -17.36 -9.17 12.06
CA THR A 84 -16.61 -10.43 12.16
C THR A 84 -15.26 -10.26 12.87
N MET A 85 -14.63 -9.10 12.81
CA MET A 85 -13.42 -8.81 13.59
C MET A 85 -13.74 -8.73 15.09
N GLU A 86 -14.79 -7.97 15.44
CA GLU A 86 -15.20 -7.71 16.83
C GLU A 86 -15.80 -8.94 17.54
N GLU A 87 -16.25 -9.97 16.81
CA GLU A 87 -16.65 -11.26 17.38
C GLU A 87 -15.51 -11.97 18.14
N LYS A 88 -14.25 -11.73 17.75
CA LYS A 88 -13.09 -12.49 18.28
C LYS A 88 -11.94 -11.61 18.77
N TYR A 89 -11.86 -10.37 18.31
CA TYR A 89 -10.73 -9.49 18.60
C TYR A 89 -11.22 -8.10 19.03
N THR A 90 -10.42 -7.45 19.89
CA THR A 90 -10.68 -6.08 20.33
C THR A 90 -9.97 -5.07 19.44
N ARG A 91 -10.59 -3.90 19.28
CA ARG A 91 -9.98 -2.75 18.61
C ARG A 91 -8.81 -2.13 19.36
N ASN A 92 -8.60 -2.44 20.65
CA ASN A 92 -7.49 -1.88 21.43
C ASN A 92 -6.12 -2.23 20.83
N GLY A 93 -6.02 -3.34 20.10
CA GLY A 93 -4.80 -3.78 19.41
C GLY A 93 -4.65 -3.24 17.99
N LEU A 94 -5.63 -2.51 17.45
CA LEU A 94 -5.68 -2.15 16.03
C LEU A 94 -4.52 -1.22 15.64
N GLN A 95 -3.68 -1.67 14.73
CA GLN A 95 -2.53 -0.90 14.23
C GLN A 95 -2.85 -0.19 12.92
N GLN A 96 -3.07 -0.97 11.85
CA GLN A 96 -3.23 -0.45 10.50
C GLN A 96 -4.24 -1.31 9.75
N ILE A 97 -4.99 -0.67 8.86
CA ILE A 97 -5.91 -1.35 7.97
C ILE A 97 -5.60 -0.95 6.53
N TYR A 98 -5.59 -1.97 5.68
CA TYR A 98 -5.29 -1.83 4.28
C TYR A 98 -6.39 -2.44 3.44
N HIS A 99 -6.73 -1.77 2.34
CA HIS A 99 -7.40 -2.41 1.22
C HIS A 99 -6.32 -2.77 0.19
N VAL A 100 -6.08 -4.06 0.03
CA VAL A 100 -5.06 -4.62 -0.87
C VAL A 100 -5.75 -5.13 -2.12
N GLN A 101 -5.33 -4.62 -3.27
CA GLN A 101 -5.86 -4.99 -4.57
C GLN A 101 -4.73 -5.46 -5.48
N THR A 102 -4.91 -6.60 -6.12
CA THR A 102 -4.08 -7.12 -7.22
C THR A 102 -5.02 -7.43 -8.40
N PRO A 103 -4.50 -7.81 -9.59
CA PRO A 103 -5.35 -8.23 -10.71
C PRO A 103 -6.33 -9.36 -10.36
N ASN A 104 -5.96 -10.24 -9.43
CA ASN A 104 -6.71 -11.46 -9.14
C ASN A 104 -7.40 -11.45 -7.77
N ARG A 105 -7.16 -10.44 -6.93
CA ARG A 105 -7.64 -10.41 -5.55
C ARG A 105 -7.93 -8.99 -5.08
N SER A 106 -8.95 -8.86 -4.24
CA SER A 106 -9.24 -7.66 -3.48
C SER A 106 -9.62 -8.07 -2.06
N ILE A 107 -8.79 -7.72 -1.08
CA ILE A 107 -8.97 -8.10 0.32
C ILE A 107 -8.71 -6.91 1.24
N TYR A 108 -9.23 -6.99 2.46
CA TYR A 108 -8.87 -6.11 3.54
C TYR A 108 -7.88 -6.81 4.46
N GLU A 109 -6.78 -6.14 4.76
CA GLU A 109 -5.78 -6.59 5.72
C GLU A 109 -5.91 -5.73 6.98
N ILE A 110 -6.14 -6.38 8.13
CA ILE A 110 -6.20 -5.74 9.44
C ILE A 110 -5.01 -6.24 10.26
N ASN A 111 -4.11 -5.33 10.61
CA ASN A 111 -2.99 -5.60 11.50
C ASN A 111 -3.39 -5.27 12.93
N LEU A 112 -3.28 -6.27 13.80
CA LEU A 112 -3.58 -6.22 15.22
C LEU A 112 -2.30 -6.52 16.01
N ASN A 113 -2.13 -5.85 17.13
CA ASN A 113 -1.16 -6.20 18.15
C ASN A 113 -1.90 -6.63 19.42
N THR A 114 -1.68 -7.85 19.87
CA THR A 114 -2.18 -8.33 21.16
C THR A 114 -1.10 -8.15 22.21
N SER A 115 -1.40 -8.46 23.48
CA SER A 115 -0.37 -8.47 24.52
C SER A 115 0.73 -9.52 24.29
N LEU A 116 0.48 -10.55 23.49
CA LEU A 116 1.37 -11.71 23.32
C LEU A 116 2.03 -11.76 21.94
N TYR A 117 1.32 -11.34 20.90
CA TYR A 117 1.78 -11.47 19.51
C TYR A 117 1.13 -10.43 18.60
N SER A 118 1.77 -10.16 17.46
CA SER A 118 1.19 -9.40 16.36
C SER A 118 0.53 -10.34 15.35
N LEU A 119 -0.58 -9.88 14.77
CA LEU A 119 -1.40 -10.67 13.87
C LEU A 119 -1.88 -9.83 12.69
N LYS A 120 -1.85 -10.45 11.52
CA LYS A 120 -2.45 -9.96 10.29
C LYS A 120 -3.66 -10.82 9.92
N LEU A 121 -4.84 -10.20 9.86
CA LEU A 121 -6.09 -10.83 9.44
C LEU A 121 -6.46 -10.39 8.03
N LEU A 122 -6.74 -11.33 7.15
CA LEU A 122 -7.15 -11.08 5.78
C LEU A 122 -8.62 -11.41 5.60
N TYR A 123 -9.39 -10.43 5.14
CA TYR A 123 -10.82 -10.52 4.91
C TYR A 123 -11.14 -10.34 3.43
N ASP A 124 -12.09 -11.12 2.92
CA ASP A 124 -12.76 -10.77 1.66
C ASP A 124 -13.85 -9.69 1.88
N HIS A 125 -14.52 -9.28 0.79
CA HIS A 125 -15.56 -8.26 0.86
C HIS A 125 -16.82 -8.69 1.63
N SER A 126 -17.02 -9.98 1.87
CA SER A 126 -18.18 -10.49 2.60
C SER A 126 -17.99 -10.47 4.12
N GLY A 127 -16.78 -10.17 4.61
CA GLY A 127 -16.44 -10.30 6.04
C GLY A 127 -15.82 -11.64 6.39
N LYS A 128 -15.68 -12.58 5.45
CA LYS A 128 -15.05 -13.88 5.72
C LYS A 128 -13.53 -13.73 5.84
N ILE A 129 -12.98 -14.35 6.88
CA ILE A 129 -11.53 -14.49 7.03
C ILE A 129 -11.02 -15.49 5.99
N VAL A 130 -10.14 -15.03 5.10
CA VAL A 130 -9.50 -15.82 4.05
C VAL A 130 -8.01 -16.07 4.31
N GLY A 131 -7.48 -15.50 5.39
CA GLY A 131 -6.10 -15.74 5.82
C GLY A 131 -5.82 -15.14 7.20
N LYS A 132 -4.86 -15.74 7.90
CA LYS A 132 -4.37 -15.30 9.20
C LYS A 132 -2.87 -15.54 9.24
N LEU A 133 -2.08 -14.52 9.56
CA LEU A 133 -0.63 -14.62 9.69
C LEU A 133 -0.20 -14.07 11.06
N PHE A 134 0.62 -14.82 11.77
CA PHE A 134 1.26 -14.37 13.01
C PHE A 134 2.60 -13.73 12.63
N LEU A 135 2.90 -12.57 13.21
CA LEU A 135 4.07 -11.75 12.91
C LEU A 135 5.05 -11.76 14.07
#